data_AF-A0A2M9Z964-F1
#
_entry.id   AF-A0A2M9Z964-F1
#
_cell.length_a   1.000
_cell.length_b   1.000
_cell.length_c   1.000
_cell.angle_alpha   90.00
_cell.angle_beta   90.00
_cell.angle_gamma   90.00
#
_symmetry.space_group_name_H-M   'P 1'
#
loop_
_entity.id
_entity.type
_entity.pdbx_description
1 polymer ?
#
loop_
_entity_poly.entity_id
_entity_poly.type
_entity_poly.pdbx_seq_one_letter_code
_entity_poly.pdbx_strand_id
1 'polypeptide(L)'
;MNSKGLCFIGILTLFLSSSLYPHGEDIPGPNSGKIRMPGPFHTEVVRSKEKEYKIFLLDMDFKNPTVSDSTISARIKTDKGEKELKCSPIRNYFLCKSDALSADSKGELILQPVRSSVKGMEVRYDLPLLKSEMNSHREVHRHGE
;
A
#
# COMPACT_ATOMS: atom_id res chain seq x y z
N MET A 1 -18.62 3.83 -66.35
CA MET A 1 -17.60 3.30 -65.43
C MET A 1 -17.25 4.34 -64.38
N ASN A 2 -17.35 3.90 -63.12
CA ASN A 2 -16.57 4.25 -61.93
C ASN A 2 -16.52 5.71 -61.44
N SER A 3 -17.52 6.00 -60.62
CA SER A 3 -17.44 6.93 -59.49
C SER A 3 -16.57 6.33 -58.38
N LYS A 4 -15.73 7.16 -57.74
CA LYS A 4 -15.83 7.54 -56.31
C LYS A 4 -14.50 8.12 -55.83
N GLY A 5 -14.48 9.43 -55.63
CA GLY A 5 -13.66 10.00 -54.57
C GLY A 5 -14.25 9.61 -53.21
N LEU A 6 -13.39 9.46 -52.21
CA LEU A 6 -13.43 10.26 -50.99
C LEU A 6 -12.25 9.83 -50.10
N CYS A 7 -11.43 10.82 -49.76
CA CYS A 7 -10.38 10.73 -48.77
C CYS A 7 -10.99 10.50 -47.39
N PHE A 8 -10.58 9.46 -46.65
CA PHE A 8 -10.75 9.42 -45.21
C PHE A 8 -9.58 8.66 -44.58
N ILE A 9 -8.60 9.43 -44.12
CA ILE A 9 -7.53 9.00 -43.23
C ILE A 9 -8.19 8.72 -41.88
N GLY A 10 -8.39 7.44 -41.56
CA GLY A 10 -8.89 6.99 -40.26
C GLY A 10 -7.76 6.42 -39.42
N ILE A 11 -6.92 7.28 -38.83
CA ILE A 11 -6.02 6.85 -37.76
C ILE A 11 -6.79 7.01 -36.44
N LEU A 12 -7.38 5.91 -35.98
CA LEU A 12 -8.04 5.83 -34.67
C LEU A 12 -6.98 5.46 -33.62
N THR A 13 -6.28 6.45 -33.07
CA THR A 13 -5.44 6.26 -31.88
C THR A 13 -6.31 6.24 -30.63
N LEU A 14 -6.61 5.04 -30.13
CA LEU A 14 -7.13 4.82 -28.78
C LEU A 14 -6.01 5.12 -27.77
N PHE A 15 -6.03 6.31 -27.18
CA PHE A 15 -5.30 6.57 -25.94
C PHE A 15 -6.08 5.92 -24.79
N LEU A 16 -5.81 4.63 -24.55
CA LEU A 16 -6.13 4.02 -23.27
C LEU A 16 -5.18 4.63 -22.23
N SER A 17 -5.66 5.61 -21.48
CA SER A 17 -4.99 6.12 -20.29
C SER A 17 -5.01 5.04 -19.21
N SER A 18 -4.06 4.10 -19.25
CA SER A 18 -3.83 3.23 -18.12
C SER A 18 -3.25 4.09 -17.00
N SER A 19 -4.09 4.43 -16.01
CA SER A 19 -3.65 4.93 -14.71
C SER A 19 -2.91 3.80 -13.99
N LEU A 20 -1.75 3.42 -14.52
CA LEU A 20 -0.80 2.60 -13.80
C LEU A 20 -0.22 3.50 -12.73
N TYR A 21 -0.56 3.28 -11.46
CA TYR A 21 0.12 3.95 -10.37
C TYR A 21 1.62 3.60 -10.50
N PRO A 22 2.50 4.54 -10.87
CA PRO A 22 3.88 4.23 -11.28
C PRO A 22 4.76 3.69 -10.13
N HIS A 23 4.18 3.53 -8.94
CA HIS A 23 4.84 3.29 -7.67
C HIS A 23 4.42 1.99 -7.00
N GLY A 24 3.82 1.05 -7.75
CA GLY A 24 3.53 -0.31 -7.27
C GLY A 24 2.51 -0.39 -6.11
N GLU A 25 1.83 0.71 -5.78
CA GLU A 25 0.90 0.79 -4.64
C GLU A 25 -0.38 -0.04 -4.82
N ASP A 26 -0.66 -0.48 -6.06
CA ASP A 26 -1.79 -1.35 -6.41
C ASP A 26 -1.51 -2.83 -6.14
N ILE A 27 -0.25 -3.19 -5.86
CA ILE A 27 0.20 -4.57 -5.66
C ILE A 27 0.57 -4.78 -4.18
N PRO A 28 0.31 -5.97 -3.61
CA PRO A 28 0.80 -6.30 -2.27
C PRO A 28 2.32 -6.17 -2.17
N GLY A 29 2.80 -5.67 -1.04
CA GLY A 29 4.23 -5.56 -0.76
C GLY A 29 4.90 -6.90 -0.48
N PRO A 30 6.22 -6.90 -0.22
CA PRO A 30 7.01 -8.10 0.03
C PRO A 30 6.56 -8.91 1.26
N ASN A 31 5.83 -8.30 2.20
CA ASN A 31 5.22 -8.96 3.34
C ASN A 31 3.70 -9.14 3.15
N SER A 32 3.22 -9.05 1.90
CA SER A 32 1.82 -9.15 1.49
C SER A 32 0.91 -8.10 2.13
N GLY A 33 1.47 -6.95 2.50
CA GLY A 33 0.75 -5.80 3.04
C GLY A 33 0.35 -4.78 1.98
N LYS A 34 -0.39 -3.75 2.40
CA LYS A 34 -0.76 -2.62 1.55
C LYS A 34 0.38 -1.59 1.53
N ILE A 35 0.76 -1.13 0.35
CA ILE A 35 1.84 -0.14 0.15
C ILE A 35 1.28 1.28 0.01
N ARG A 36 2.02 2.25 0.56
CA ARG A 36 1.92 3.69 0.25
C ARG A 36 3.32 4.30 0.14
N MET A 37 3.47 5.35 -0.64
CA MET A 37 4.73 6.07 -0.88
C MET A 37 4.70 7.45 -0.21
N PRO A 38 5.18 7.58 1.03
CA PRO A 38 5.30 8.87 1.73
C PRO A 38 6.46 9.76 1.20
N GLY A 39 6.84 9.68 -0.08
CA GLY A 39 7.97 10.41 -0.66
C GLY A 39 9.15 9.50 -0.97
N PRO A 40 10.33 9.64 -0.33
CA PRO A 40 11.57 8.97 -0.75
C PRO A 40 11.71 7.51 -0.28
N PHE A 41 10.61 6.88 0.16
CA PHE A 41 10.56 5.50 0.63
C PHE A 41 9.11 5.02 0.65
N HIS A 42 8.89 3.75 0.97
CA HIS A 42 7.55 3.15 1.05
C HIS A 42 7.20 2.71 2.46
N THR A 43 5.92 2.78 2.80
CA THR A 43 5.33 2.12 3.97
C THR A 43 4.52 0.92 3.50
N GLU A 44 4.78 -0.24 4.10
CA GLU A 44 3.93 -1.43 3.93
C GLU A 44 3.25 -1.75 5.27
N VAL A 45 1.92 -1.91 5.25
CA VAL A 45 1.14 -2.25 6.44
C VAL A 45 0.52 -3.64 6.33
N VAL A 46 0.82 -4.48 7.30
CA VAL A 46 0.25 -5.83 7.45
C VAL A 46 -0.54 -5.91 8.75
N ARG A 47 -1.80 -6.36 8.66
CA ARG A 47 -2.60 -6.70 9.83
C ARG A 47 -2.20 -8.09 10.35
N SER A 48 -1.59 -8.18 11.52
CA SER A 48 -1.10 -9.45 12.07
C SER A 48 -2.08 -10.13 13.03
N LYS A 49 -2.84 -9.36 13.81
CA LYS A 49 -3.93 -9.80 14.68
C LYS A 49 -5.05 -8.76 14.65
N GLU A 50 -6.15 -8.99 15.36
CA GLU A 50 -7.31 -8.10 15.33
C GLU A 50 -6.98 -6.62 15.58
N LYS A 51 -5.97 -6.34 16.43
CA LYS A 51 -5.60 -4.98 16.83
C LYS A 51 -4.11 -4.68 16.71
N GLU A 52 -3.40 -5.45 15.89
CA GLU A 52 -1.96 -5.33 15.70
C GLU A 52 -1.63 -5.06 14.23
N TYR A 53 -0.90 -3.98 13.99
CA TYR A 53 -0.42 -3.58 12.67
C TYR A 53 1.11 -3.64 12.67
N LYS A 54 1.66 -4.42 11.73
CA LYS A 54 3.08 -4.37 11.39
C LYS A 54 3.29 -3.34 10.30
N ILE A 55 4.23 -2.43 10.51
CA ILE A 55 4.53 -1.34 9.60
C ILE A 55 6.01 -1.47 9.21
N PHE A 56 6.24 -1.72 7.93
CA PHE A 56 7.58 -1.83 7.35
C PHE A 56 7.91 -0.53 6.61
N LEU A 57 9.14 -0.03 6.81
CA LEU A 57 9.67 1.13 6.09
C LEU A 57 10.67 0.68 5.03
N LEU A 58 10.19 0.48 3.82
CA LEU A 58 10.93 -0.09 2.69
C LEU A 58 11.62 1.01 1.88
N ASP A 59 12.70 0.67 1.18
CA ASP A 59 13.31 1.56 0.19
C ASP A 59 12.46 1.70 -1.10
N MET A 60 13.03 2.38 -2.10
CA MET A 60 12.40 2.61 -3.40
C MET A 60 12.17 1.34 -4.22
N ASP A 61 12.88 0.25 -3.90
CA ASP A 61 12.78 -1.05 -4.57
C ASP A 61 11.86 -2.03 -3.81
N PHE A 62 11.09 -1.53 -2.83
CA PHE A 62 10.26 -2.32 -1.92
C PHE A 62 11.07 -3.35 -1.11
N LYS A 63 12.30 -3.01 -0.74
CA LYS A 63 13.22 -3.89 0.00
C LYS A 63 13.72 -3.20 1.28
N ASN A 64 14.61 -3.89 1.98
CA ASN A 64 15.40 -3.34 3.09
C ASN A 64 14.57 -2.57 4.14
N PRO A 65 13.59 -3.25 4.78
CA PRO A 65 12.85 -2.68 5.89
C PRO A 65 13.80 -2.32 7.03
N THR A 66 13.66 -1.13 7.61
CA THR A 66 14.52 -0.68 8.71
C THR A 66 13.73 0.03 9.82
N VAL A 67 14.20 -0.18 11.05
CA VAL A 67 13.81 0.60 12.25
C VAL A 67 14.95 1.48 12.75
N SER A 68 16.17 1.32 12.23
CA SER A 68 17.32 2.13 12.62
C SER A 68 17.12 3.57 12.19
N ASP A 69 17.34 4.50 13.11
CA ASP A 69 17.14 5.94 12.91
C ASP A 69 15.78 6.27 12.30
N SER A 70 14.78 5.46 12.62
CA SER A 70 13.45 5.50 12.02
C SER A 70 12.41 5.59 13.12
N THR A 71 11.28 6.23 12.82
CA THR A 71 10.15 6.34 13.75
C THR A 71 8.84 6.29 13.00
N ILE A 72 7.78 5.90 13.71
CA ILE A 72 6.41 5.97 13.24
C ILE A 72 5.58 6.64 14.33
N SER A 73 4.89 7.72 13.97
CA SER A 73 3.66 8.11 14.67
C SER A 73 2.48 7.52 13.92
N ALA A 74 1.57 6.87 14.64
CA ALA A 74 0.40 6.23 14.08
C ALA A 74 -0.84 6.58 14.90
N ARG A 75 -1.95 6.85 14.21
CA ARG A 75 -3.24 7.12 14.82
C ARG A 75 -4.34 6.45 14.00
N ILE A 76 -5.42 6.08 14.67
CA ILE A 76 -6.63 5.59 13.98
C ILE A 76 -7.72 6.62 14.15
N LYS A 77 -8.36 6.98 13.03
CA LYS A 77 -9.51 7.85 12.97
C LYS A 77 -10.75 7.03 12.58
N THR A 78 -11.78 7.08 13.43
CA THR A 78 -13.11 6.50 13.13
C THR A 78 -14.20 7.56 13.34
N ASP A 79 -15.45 7.17 13.13
CA ASP A 79 -16.65 7.92 13.52
C ASP A 79 -16.67 8.34 15.01
N LYS A 80 -16.06 7.56 15.88
CA LYS A 80 -15.97 7.78 17.34
C LYS A 80 -14.85 8.74 17.74
N GLY A 81 -14.05 9.21 16.79
CA GLY A 81 -12.93 10.12 17.01
C GLY A 81 -11.58 9.51 16.63
N GLU A 82 -10.53 10.06 17.21
CA GLU A 82 -9.15 9.74 16.85
C GLU A 82 -8.35 9.27 18.07
N LYS A 83 -7.52 8.26 17.88
CA LYS A 83 -6.67 7.69 18.93
C LYS A 83 -5.29 7.35 18.43
N GLU A 84 -4.27 7.82 19.14
CA GLU A 84 -2.87 7.43 18.90
C GLU A 84 -2.62 5.97 19.25
N LEU A 85 -1.75 5.32 18.49
CA LEU A 85 -1.32 3.95 18.70
C LEU A 85 0.04 3.91 19.38
N LYS A 86 0.23 2.93 20.25
CA LYS A 86 1.54 2.62 20.81
C LYS A 86 2.31 1.76 19.81
N CYS A 87 3.39 2.32 19.26
CA CYS A 87 4.26 1.66 18.30
C CYS A 87 5.61 1.32 18.93
N SER A 88 6.12 0.13 18.67
CA SER A 88 7.44 -0.30 19.13
C SER A 88 8.21 -0.98 18.01
N PRO A 89 9.51 -0.72 17.85
CA PRO A 89 10.33 -1.41 16.86
C PRO A 89 10.50 -2.88 17.25
N ILE A 90 10.25 -3.79 16.30
CA ILE A 90 10.41 -5.24 16.43
C ILE A 90 11.20 -5.74 15.23
N ARG A 91 12.47 -6.10 15.45
CA ARG A 91 13.42 -6.50 14.40
C ARG A 91 13.58 -5.42 13.32
N ASN A 92 12.80 -5.51 12.25
CA ASN A 92 12.85 -4.65 11.06
C ASN A 92 11.52 -3.94 10.75
N TYR A 93 10.52 -4.01 11.64
CA TYR A 93 9.23 -3.32 11.48
C TYR A 93 8.79 -2.65 12.78
N PHE A 94 7.83 -1.73 12.70
CA PHE A 94 7.15 -1.19 13.87
C PHE A 94 5.86 -1.97 14.12
N LEU A 95 5.67 -2.46 15.35
CA LEU A 95 4.42 -3.07 15.79
C LEU A 95 3.58 -2.02 16.51
N CYS A 96 2.45 -1.63 15.91
CA CYS A 96 1.51 -0.69 16.50
C CYS A 96 0.27 -1.43 17.01
N LYS A 97 -0.08 -1.19 18.27
CA LYS A 97 -1.22 -1.83 18.95
C LYS A 97 -2.35 -0.84 19.20
N SER A 98 -3.57 -1.27 18.92
CA SER A 98 -4.80 -0.54 19.27
C SER A 98 -5.50 -1.22 20.44
N ASP A 99 -5.81 -0.48 21.49
CA ASP A 99 -6.60 -1.03 22.61
C ASP A 99 -8.11 -0.93 22.33
N ALA A 100 -8.54 -0.05 21.43
CA ALA A 100 -9.92 0.44 21.36
C ALA A 100 -10.76 -0.12 20.21
N LEU A 101 -10.15 -0.68 19.15
CA LEU A 101 -10.87 -0.99 17.93
C LEU A 101 -10.94 -2.48 17.67
N SER A 102 -12.12 -2.94 17.23
CA SER A 102 -12.27 -4.29 16.71
C SER A 102 -11.62 -4.39 15.32
N ALA A 103 -11.26 -5.62 14.99
CA ALA A 103 -10.90 -6.12 13.67
C ALA A 103 -11.55 -5.41 12.46
N ASP A 104 -12.85 -5.15 12.57
CA ASP A 104 -13.71 -4.77 11.44
C ASP A 104 -14.17 -3.30 11.52
N SER A 105 -13.54 -2.54 12.41
CA SER A 105 -13.82 -1.11 12.56
C SER A 105 -13.50 -0.37 11.27
N LYS A 106 -14.48 0.39 10.75
CA LYS A 106 -14.30 1.28 9.61
C LYS A 106 -13.55 2.54 10.06
N GLY A 107 -12.71 3.07 9.19
CA GLY A 107 -11.94 4.29 9.47
C GLY A 107 -10.65 4.34 8.68
N GLU A 108 -9.68 5.08 9.19
CA GLU A 108 -8.37 5.25 8.58
C GLU A 108 -7.27 4.97 9.62
N LEU A 109 -6.30 4.13 9.26
CA LEU A 109 -4.99 4.13 9.90
C LEU A 109 -4.13 5.19 9.22
N ILE A 110 -3.70 6.18 9.99
CA ILE A 110 -2.95 7.34 9.53
C ILE A 110 -1.53 7.25 10.10
N LEU A 111 -0.53 7.31 9.23
CA LEU A 111 0.88 7.20 9.60
C LEU A 111 1.64 8.47 9.24
N GLN A 112 2.55 8.87 10.13
CA GLN A 112 3.57 9.87 9.88
C GLN A 112 4.95 9.20 10.06
N PRO A 113 5.56 8.70 8.96
CA PRO A 113 6.79 7.93 9.02
C PRO A 113 8.06 8.80 8.93
N VAL A 114 9.14 8.32 9.54
CA VAL A 114 10.52 8.77 9.34
C VAL A 114 11.36 7.53 9.10
N ARG A 115 12.07 7.46 7.96
CA ARG A 115 12.97 6.35 7.62
C ARG A 115 14.40 6.87 7.55
N SER A 116 15.31 6.32 8.36
CA SER A 116 16.73 6.70 8.36
C SER A 116 16.94 8.21 8.43
N SER A 117 16.28 8.88 9.38
CA SER A 117 16.23 10.33 9.58
C SER A 117 15.55 11.14 8.47
N VAL A 118 15.01 10.50 7.42
CA VAL A 118 14.26 11.16 6.35
C VAL A 118 12.77 11.15 6.69
N LYS A 119 12.19 12.34 6.85
CA LYS A 119 10.75 12.50 7.12
C LYS A 119 9.93 12.29 5.85
N GLY A 120 8.94 11.40 5.91
CA GLY A 120 7.97 11.20 4.86
C GLY A 120 6.71 12.07 5.01
N MET A 121 5.84 12.03 4.01
CA MET A 121 4.49 12.61 4.08
C MET A 121 3.55 11.72 4.90
N GLU A 122 2.46 12.31 5.39
CA GLU A 122 1.38 11.55 6.01
C GLU A 122 0.73 10.61 4.97
N VAL A 123 0.49 9.36 5.36
CA VAL A 123 -0.17 8.36 4.51
C VAL A 123 -1.34 7.72 5.23
N ARG A 124 -2.36 7.34 4.45
CA ARG A 124 -3.66 6.87 4.94
C ARG A 124 -3.97 5.48 4.38
N TYR A 125 -4.49 4.63 5.26
CA TYR A 125 -4.91 3.28 4.97
C TYR A 125 -6.35 3.08 5.42
N ASP A 126 -7.25 2.80 4.48
CA ASP A 126 -8.64 2.49 4.78
C ASP A 126 -8.73 1.21 5.63
N LEU A 127 -9.56 1.27 6.67
CA LEU A 127 -9.88 0.15 7.55
C LEU A 127 -11.28 -0.41 7.24
N PRO A 128 -11.50 -1.73 7.39
CA PRO A 128 -10.52 -2.72 7.83
C PRO A 128 -9.49 -3.04 6.74
N LEU A 129 -8.23 -3.21 7.15
CA LEU A 129 -7.24 -3.82 6.27
C LEU A 129 -7.67 -5.26 6.02
N LEU A 130 -7.81 -5.62 4.73
CA LEU A 130 -7.98 -7.00 4.33
C LEU A 130 -6.80 -7.79 4.89
N LYS A 131 -7.12 -8.96 5.47
CA LYS A 131 -6.08 -9.87 5.94
C LYS A 131 -5.26 -10.24 4.70
N SER A 132 -3.93 -10.16 4.82
CA SER A 132 -3.04 -10.73 3.82
C SER A 132 -3.51 -12.17 3.56
N GLU A 133 -4.05 -12.43 2.37
CA GLU A 133 -4.38 -13.78 1.94
C GLU A 133 -3.06 -14.49 1.68
N MET A 134 -2.54 -15.17 2.71
CA MET A 134 -1.51 -16.17 2.51
C MET A 134 -2.14 -17.34 1.74
N ASN A 135 -1.75 -17.47 0.47
CA ASN A 135 -2.13 -18.48 -0.54
C ASN A 135 -3.42 -18.27 -1.35
N SER A 136 -3.31 -17.63 -2.51
CA SER A 136 -3.99 -18.08 -3.73
C SER A 136 -3.27 -17.57 -4.99
N HIS A 137 -2.13 -18.16 -5.32
CA HIS A 137 -1.65 -18.24 -6.71
C HIS A 137 -0.71 -19.44 -6.81
N ARG A 138 -1.32 -20.64 -6.79
CA ARG A 138 -0.69 -21.83 -7.37
C ARG A 138 -1.26 -21.97 -8.77
N GLU A 139 -0.40 -21.72 -9.75
CA GLU A 139 -0.50 -22.12 -11.16
C GLU A 139 -1.83 -21.88 -11.89
N VAL A 140 -1.93 -20.72 -12.53
CA VAL A 140 -2.49 -20.67 -13.88
C VAL A 140 -1.44 -20.00 -14.74
N HIS A 141 -0.96 -20.73 -15.74
CA HIS A 141 -0.14 -20.37 -16.92
C HIS A 141 1.02 -21.36 -17.14
N ARG A 142 0.68 -22.52 -17.70
CA ARG A 142 1.53 -23.14 -18.73
C ARG A 142 0.64 -23.53 -19.91
N HIS A 143 0.67 -22.67 -20.93
CA HIS A 143 0.26 -22.97 -22.31
C HIS A 143 1.30 -23.90 -22.96
N GLY A 144 0.82 -24.83 -23.80
CA GLY A 144 1.55 -25.55 -24.87
C GLY A 144 2.66 -26.49 -24.39
N GLU A 145 2.85 -27.69 -24.91
CA GLU A 145 2.48 -28.36 -26.17
C GLU A 145 2.27 -29.86 -25.88
#